data_AF-A0AAD9QST6-F1
#
_entry.id   AF-A0AAD9QST6-F1
#
_cell.length_a   1.000
_cell.length_b   1.000
_cell.length_c   1.000
_cell.angle_alpha   90.00
_cell.angle_beta   90.00
_cell.angle_gamma   90.00
#
_symmetry.space_group_name_H-M   'P 1'
#
loop_
_entity.id
_entity.type
_entity.pdbx_description
1 polymer ?
#
loop_
_entity_poly.entity_id
_entity_poly.type
_entity_poly.pdbx_seq_one_letter_code
_entity_poly.pdbx_strand_id
1 'polypeptide(L)'
;MASLYDICSVLICLLAFAVFLKFDELARLVRSDVELDSEKLHLFIESRKTDKYRDGAWVVVAVSGKVTCLVNRHDESAQLSHDSPLFCQLSKTKFGYKARARGLSYPRLENWYLRPLARGIVPDLACVGTHCLSTGGTSDAAHAGVPDHLFLRHSHWSSVSAKDGYV
;
A
#
# COMPACT_ATOMS: atom_id res chain seq x y z
N MET A 1 17.12 1.03 -15.97
CA MET A 1 16.26 1.89 -15.12
C MET A 1 14.93 1.17 -14.93
N ALA A 2 14.41 1.10 -13.71
CA ALA A 2 13.11 0.48 -13.45
C ALA A 2 11.99 1.32 -14.10
N SER A 3 10.98 0.68 -14.70
CA SER A 3 9.86 1.42 -15.28
C SER A 3 8.96 1.99 -14.18
N LEU A 4 8.21 3.05 -14.48
CA LEU A 4 7.19 3.58 -13.55
C LEU A 4 6.22 2.47 -13.11
N TYR A 5 5.87 1.56 -14.01
CA TYR A 5 5.03 0.41 -13.71
C TYR A 5 5.65 -0.53 -12.67
N ASP A 6 6.94 -0.85 -12.77
CA ASP A 6 7.62 -1.72 -11.81
C ASP A 6 7.73 -1.03 -10.43
N ILE A 7 8.06 0.27 -10.43
CA ILE A 7 8.17 1.07 -9.20
C ILE A 7 6.81 1.14 -8.50
N CYS A 8 5.74 1.45 -9.24
CA CYS A 8 4.37 1.45 -8.70
C CYS A 8 3.99 0.07 -8.15
N SER A 9 4.25 -1.00 -8.90
CA SER A 9 3.87 -2.37 -8.51
C SER A 9 4.52 -2.77 -7.18
N VAL A 10 5.83 -2.55 -7.06
CA VAL A 10 6.58 -2.89 -5.85
C VAL A 10 6.15 -1.99 -4.69
N LEU A 11 5.99 -0.68 -4.92
CA LEU A 11 5.60 0.24 -3.87
C LEU A 11 4.23 -0.09 -3.27
N ILE A 12 3.25 -0.41 -4.13
CA ILE A 12 1.92 -0.88 -3.71
C ILE A 12 2.04 -2.10 -2.80
N CYS A 13 2.81 -3.12 -3.20
CA CYS A 13 2.97 -4.34 -2.40
C CYS A 13 3.62 -4.05 -1.06
N LEU A 14 4.69 -3.23 -1.04
CA LEU A 14 5.40 -2.89 0.18
C LEU A 14 4.52 -2.09 1.15
N LEU A 15 3.80 -1.07 0.69
CA LEU A 15 2.93 -0.27 1.55
C LEU A 15 1.73 -1.07 2.04
N ALA A 16 1.07 -1.82 1.16
CA ALA A 16 -0.08 -2.62 1.55
C ALA A 16 0.29 -3.74 2.54
N PHE A 17 1.49 -4.31 2.42
CA PHE A 17 2.01 -5.27 3.39
C PHE A 17 2.43 -4.60 4.71
N ALA A 18 3.20 -3.51 4.68
CA ALA A 18 3.74 -2.89 5.90
C ALA A 18 2.69 -2.14 6.75
N VAL A 19 1.65 -1.60 6.11
CA VAL A 19 0.59 -0.79 6.77
C VAL A 19 -0.72 -1.58 6.88
N PHE A 20 -0.74 -2.81 6.37
CA PHE A 20 -1.92 -3.67 6.31
C PHE A 20 -3.10 -3.05 5.54
N LEU A 21 -2.80 -2.27 4.49
CA LEU A 21 -3.81 -1.51 3.75
C LEU A 21 -4.77 -2.42 2.99
N LYS A 22 -6.06 -2.09 3.09
CA LYS A 22 -7.11 -2.61 2.20
C LYS A 22 -7.16 -1.79 0.92
N PHE A 23 -7.83 -2.31 -0.10
CA PHE A 23 -7.99 -1.61 -1.37
C PHE A 23 -8.57 -0.20 -1.22
N ASP A 24 -9.65 -0.05 -0.44
CA ASP A 24 -10.32 1.25 -0.29
C ASP A 24 -9.42 2.31 0.35
N GLU A 25 -8.53 1.90 1.27
CA GLU A 25 -7.55 2.78 1.91
C GLU A 25 -6.47 3.15 0.90
N LEU A 26 -5.89 2.15 0.21
CA LEU A 26 -4.87 2.36 -0.82
C LEU A 26 -5.35 3.26 -1.96
N ALA A 27 -6.61 3.11 -2.41
CA ALA A 27 -7.18 3.84 -3.52
C ALA A 27 -7.55 5.29 -3.18
N ARG A 28 -7.72 5.61 -1.89
CA ARG A 28 -8.05 6.96 -1.40
C ARG A 28 -6.82 7.79 -1.07
N LEU A 29 -5.66 7.18 -0.86
CA LEU A 29 -4.41 7.90 -0.61
C LEU A 29 -4.14 8.93 -1.71
N VAL A 30 -3.96 10.17 -1.30
CA VAL A 30 -3.46 11.26 -2.15
C VAL A 30 -2.00 11.55 -1.83
N ARG A 31 -1.33 12.32 -2.70
CA ARG A 31 0.08 12.65 -2.53
C ARG A 31 0.34 13.42 -1.22
N SER A 32 -0.59 14.28 -0.79
CA SER A 32 -0.50 15.03 0.47
C SER A 32 -0.59 14.17 1.73
N ASP A 33 -1.12 12.95 1.63
CA ASP A 33 -1.18 12.01 2.75
C ASP A 33 0.18 11.37 3.05
N VAL A 34 1.21 11.70 2.26
CA VAL A 34 2.53 11.09 2.31
C VAL A 34 3.58 12.10 2.69
N GLU A 35 4.13 11.94 3.89
CA GLU A 35 5.28 12.70 4.36
C GLU A 35 6.49 11.76 4.48
N LEU A 36 7.62 12.20 3.94
CA LEU A 36 8.86 11.43 3.94
C LEU A 36 9.91 12.20 4.70
N ASP A 37 10.45 11.55 5.71
CA ASP A 37 11.66 11.96 6.42
C ASP A 37 12.80 10.98 6.06
N SER A 38 14.02 11.37 6.40
CA SER A 38 15.26 10.61 6.27
C SER A 38 15.18 9.19 6.86
N GLU A 39 14.38 8.97 7.90
CA GLU A 39 14.26 7.69 8.60
C GLU A 39 12.87 7.03 8.47
N LYS A 40 11.84 7.80 8.13
CA LYS A 40 10.44 7.40 8.33
C LYS A 40 9.55 7.88 7.19
N LEU A 41 8.59 7.03 6.83
CA LEU A 41 7.48 7.35 5.96
C LEU A 41 6.24 7.49 6.83
N HIS A 42 5.64 8.66 6.80
CA HIS A 42 4.38 8.97 7.44
C HIS A 42 3.26 8.90 6.40
N LEU A 43 2.25 8.10 6.70
CA LEU A 43 1.08 7.90 5.86
C LEU A 43 -0.17 8.29 6.65
N PHE A 44 -0.88 9.29 6.18
CA PHE A 44 -2.19 9.64 6.70
C PHE A 44 -3.26 8.76 6.07
N ILE A 45 -4.08 8.13 6.90
CA ILE A 45 -5.22 7.34 6.44
C ILE A 45 -6.47 8.05 6.93
N GLU A 46 -7.12 8.79 6.04
CA GLU A 46 -8.28 9.63 6.34
C GLU A 46 -9.44 8.84 6.97
N SER A 47 -9.75 7.66 6.44
CA SER A 47 -10.86 6.86 6.98
C SER A 47 -10.66 5.37 6.79
N ARG A 48 -10.88 4.62 7.88
CA ARG A 48 -10.98 3.15 7.87
C ARG A 48 -12.40 2.73 8.19
N LYS A 49 -12.81 1.55 7.72
CA LYS A 49 -14.17 1.01 7.96
C LYS A 49 -14.51 0.86 9.46
N THR A 50 -13.50 0.74 10.31
CA THR A 50 -13.61 0.53 11.76
C THR A 50 -13.45 1.81 12.58
N ASP A 51 -13.12 2.93 11.94
CA ASP A 51 -13.04 4.21 12.59
C ASP A 51 -14.46 4.79 12.76
N LYS A 52 -14.96 4.78 14.01
CA LYS A 52 -16.29 5.28 14.36
C LYS A 52 -16.42 6.79 14.15
N TYR A 53 -15.32 7.53 14.26
CA TYR A 53 -15.33 8.99 14.19
C TYR A 53 -14.75 9.54 12.89
N ARG A 54 -14.01 8.71 12.13
CA ARG A 54 -13.30 9.09 10.89
C ARG A 54 -12.34 10.26 11.10
N ASP A 55 -11.70 10.29 12.25
CA ASP A 55 -10.71 11.33 12.58
C ASP A 55 -9.38 11.11 11.83
N GLY A 56 -9.23 9.94 11.20
CA GLY A 56 -8.04 9.56 10.46
C GLY A 56 -6.87 9.25 11.39
N ALA A 57 -5.85 8.59 10.85
CA ALA A 57 -4.67 8.22 11.63
C ALA A 57 -3.39 8.28 10.81
N TRP A 58 -2.33 8.80 11.42
CA TRP A 58 -0.99 8.71 10.91
C TRP A 58 -0.38 7.36 11.24
N VAL A 59 0.08 6.65 10.21
CA VAL A 59 0.85 5.42 10.33
C VAL A 59 2.28 5.69 9.91
N VAL A 60 3.23 5.15 10.67
CA VAL A 60 4.65 5.32 10.41
C VAL A 60 5.24 4.01 9.93
N VAL A 61 5.98 4.08 8.83
CA VAL A 61 6.76 2.96 8.28
C VAL A 61 8.23 3.33 8.35
N ALA A 62 9.05 2.46 8.94
CA ALA A 62 10.49 2.65 8.96
C ALA A 62 11.04 2.58 7.53
N VAL A 63 11.85 3.57 7.14
CA VAL A 63 12.51 3.59 5.83
C VAL A 63 13.96 3.16 6.03
N SER A 64 14.49 2.39 5.09
CA SER A 64 15.87 1.85 5.14
C SER A 64 16.99 2.93 5.12
N GLY A 65 16.67 4.22 5.18
CA GLY A 65 17.64 5.33 5.10
C GLY A 65 18.40 5.44 3.77
N LYS A 66 18.03 4.65 2.76
CA LYS A 66 18.66 4.69 1.43
C LYS A 66 18.07 5.84 0.62
N VAL A 67 18.95 6.58 -0.05
CA VAL A 67 18.67 7.73 -0.95
C VAL A 67 17.62 7.43 -2.03
N THR A 68 17.27 6.16 -2.25
CA THR A 68 16.22 5.72 -3.18
C THR A 68 14.99 5.19 -2.45
N CYS A 69 14.36 6.00 -1.59
CA CYS A 69 13.01 5.67 -1.12
C CYS A 69 12.10 5.52 -2.35
N LEU A 70 11.48 4.34 -2.52
CA LEU A 70 10.66 4.02 -3.69
C LEU A 70 9.50 5.00 -3.87
N VAL A 71 9.07 5.65 -2.79
CA VAL A 71 8.04 6.70 -2.81
C VAL A 71 8.54 7.96 -3.51
N ASN A 72 9.73 8.49 -3.16
CA ASN A 72 10.30 9.66 -3.86
C ASN A 72 10.49 9.38 -5.35
N ARG A 73 11.03 8.21 -5.67
CA ARG A 73 11.23 7.80 -7.06
C ARG A 73 9.90 7.68 -7.81
N HIS A 74 8.86 7.16 -7.16
CA HIS A 74 7.51 7.10 -7.72
C HIS A 74 7.00 8.52 -8.00
N ASP A 75 7.08 9.41 -7.01
CA ASP A 75 6.58 10.78 -7.10
C ASP A 75 7.22 11.55 -8.25
N GLU A 76 8.56 11.54 -8.33
CA GLU A 76 9.33 12.14 -9.42
C GLU A 76 8.96 11.56 -10.79
N SER A 77 8.79 10.23 -10.86
CA SER A 77 8.49 9.54 -12.14
C SER A 77 7.04 9.72 -12.58
N ALA A 78 6.11 9.86 -11.64
CA ALA A 78 4.69 10.01 -11.88
C ALA A 78 4.27 11.48 -12.06
N GLN A 79 5.10 12.44 -11.63
CA GLN A 79 4.85 13.89 -11.67
C GLN A 79 3.51 14.25 -10.99
N LEU A 80 3.29 13.72 -9.79
CA LEU A 80 2.03 13.90 -9.06
C LEU A 80 1.90 15.33 -8.55
N SER A 81 0.68 15.88 -8.60
CA SER A 81 0.35 17.10 -7.85
C SER A 81 -0.06 16.75 -6.42
N HIS A 82 -0.10 17.76 -5.55
CA HIS A 82 -0.45 17.62 -4.13
C HIS A 82 -1.76 16.83 -3.89
N ASP A 83 -2.81 17.14 -4.65
CA ASP A 83 -4.13 16.52 -4.50
C ASP A 83 -4.35 15.33 -5.46
N SER A 84 -3.31 14.94 -6.21
CA SER A 84 -3.40 13.76 -7.08
C SER A 84 -3.46 12.48 -6.26
N PRO A 85 -4.19 11.45 -6.71
CA PRO A 85 -4.11 10.12 -6.12
C PRO A 85 -2.66 9.65 -6.09
N LEU A 86 -2.21 9.13 -4.95
CA LEU A 86 -0.86 8.59 -4.80
C LEU A 86 -0.64 7.45 -5.80
N PHE A 87 -1.65 6.58 -5.93
CA PHE A 87 -1.66 5.51 -6.91
C PHE A 87 -2.64 5.80 -8.04
N CYS A 88 -2.07 6.21 -9.16
CA CYS A 88 -2.79 6.53 -10.38
C CYS A 88 -2.86 5.34 -11.35
N GLN A 89 -3.85 5.37 -12.24
CA GLN A 89 -3.86 4.47 -13.39
C GLN A 89 -2.72 4.80 -14.33
N LEU A 90 -1.99 3.78 -14.78
CA LEU A 90 -0.96 3.93 -15.79
C LEU A 90 -1.51 3.69 -17.20
N SER A 91 -1.00 4.43 -18.18
CA SER A 91 -1.18 4.18 -19.61
C SER A 91 0.15 3.87 -20.25
N LYS A 92 0.20 2.80 -21.04
CA LYS A 92 1.34 2.49 -21.90
C LYS A 92 1.38 3.50 -23.06
N THR A 93 2.56 4.06 -23.28
CA THR A 93 2.89 4.99 -24.35
C THR A 93 4.08 4.44 -25.15
N LYS A 94 4.43 5.07 -26.27
CA LYS A 94 5.62 4.71 -27.06
C LYS A 94 6.92 4.82 -26.25
N PHE A 95 6.95 5.67 -25.22
CA PHE A 95 8.13 5.98 -24.41
C PHE A 95 8.10 5.35 -23.00
N GLY A 96 7.16 4.41 -22.74
CA GLY A 96 7.00 3.78 -21.44
C GLY A 96 5.63 4.04 -20.82
N TYR A 97 5.53 4.10 -19.50
CA TYR A 97 4.27 4.29 -18.78
C TYR A 97 4.13 5.73 -18.30
N LYS A 98 2.92 6.29 -18.44
CA LYS A 98 2.55 7.60 -17.91
C LYS A 98 1.40 7.47 -16.93
N ALA A 99 1.46 8.20 -15.81
CA ALA A 99 0.36 8.32 -14.86
C ALA A 99 -0.79 9.14 -15.43
N ARG A 100 -2.03 8.73 -15.13
CA ARG A 100 -3.26 9.49 -15.41
C ARG A 100 -3.75 10.13 -14.13
N ALA A 101 -4.43 11.28 -14.22
CA ALA A 101 -5.13 11.91 -13.10
C ALA A 101 -6.42 11.15 -12.70
N ARG A 102 -6.33 9.82 -12.56
CA ARG A 102 -7.44 8.93 -12.19
C ARG A 102 -6.90 7.86 -11.24
N GLY A 103 -7.55 7.73 -10.09
CA GLY A 103 -7.21 6.72 -9.09
C GLY A 103 -7.34 5.28 -9.60
N LEU A 104 -6.67 4.37 -8.89
CA LEU A 104 -6.75 2.94 -9.16
C LEU A 104 -8.18 2.39 -9.01
N SER A 105 -8.51 1.41 -9.82
CA SER A 105 -9.68 0.56 -9.61
C SER A 105 -9.25 -0.83 -9.14
N TYR A 106 -10.10 -1.51 -8.38
CA TYR A 106 -9.77 -2.82 -7.81
C TYR A 106 -9.35 -3.85 -8.88
N PRO A 107 -10.09 -4.04 -10.00
CA PRO A 107 -9.68 -4.98 -11.02
C PRO A 107 -8.36 -4.61 -11.70
N ARG A 108 -8.00 -3.32 -11.75
CA ARG A 108 -6.71 -2.88 -12.29
C ARG A 108 -5.60 -3.20 -11.31
N LEU A 109 -5.76 -2.86 -10.03
CA LEU A 109 -4.79 -3.21 -9.00
C LEU A 109 -4.46 -4.71 -9.03
N GLU A 110 -5.50 -5.54 -9.00
CA GLU A 110 -5.35 -6.99 -8.95
C GLU A 110 -4.73 -7.56 -10.23
N ASN A 111 -5.33 -7.28 -11.40
CA ASN A 111 -4.91 -7.93 -12.65
C ASN A 111 -3.63 -7.32 -13.25
N TRP A 112 -3.37 -6.04 -13.01
CA TRP A 112 -2.23 -5.37 -13.63
C TRP A 112 -1.04 -5.26 -12.71
N TYR A 113 -1.19 -5.24 -11.38
CA TYR A 113 -0.04 -5.04 -10.49
C TYR A 113 0.23 -6.31 -9.68
N LEU A 114 -0.77 -6.81 -8.93
CA LEU A 114 -0.55 -7.88 -7.97
C LEU A 114 -0.34 -9.26 -8.63
N ARG A 115 -1.27 -9.69 -9.50
CA ARG A 115 -1.19 -11.01 -10.14
C ARG A 115 0.05 -11.17 -11.04
N PRO A 116 0.45 -10.18 -11.85
CA PRO A 116 1.69 -10.28 -12.62
C PRO A 116 2.93 -10.39 -11.74
N LEU A 117 2.98 -9.65 -10.63
CA LEU A 117 4.10 -9.69 -9.69
C LEU A 117 4.17 -11.00 -8.89
N ALA A 118 3.02 -11.60 -8.58
CA ALA A 118 2.94 -12.89 -7.89
C ALA A 118 3.16 -14.11 -8.80
N ARG A 119 3.21 -13.91 -10.13
CA ARG A 119 3.33 -15.00 -11.09
C ARG A 119 4.67 -15.73 -10.94
N GLY A 120 4.61 -17.03 -10.69
CA GLY A 120 5.80 -17.86 -10.43
C GLY A 120 6.29 -17.83 -8.98
N ILE A 121 5.66 -17.02 -8.12
CA ILE A 121 5.90 -17.02 -6.67
C ILE A 121 4.77 -17.77 -5.95
N VAL A 122 3.52 -17.50 -6.33
CA VAL A 122 2.32 -18.08 -5.71
C VAL A 122 1.71 -19.13 -6.65
N PRO A 123 1.33 -20.33 -6.15
CA PRO A 123 0.76 -21.40 -6.97
C PRO A 123 -0.64 -21.08 -7.51
N ASP A 124 -1.47 -20.36 -6.75
CA ASP A 124 -2.79 -19.91 -7.17
C ASP A 124 -2.90 -18.38 -7.15
N LEU A 125 -3.03 -17.79 -8.35
CA LEU A 125 -3.18 -16.35 -8.53
C LEU A 125 -4.58 -15.84 -8.17
N ALA A 126 -5.59 -16.72 -8.05
CA ALA A 126 -6.94 -16.33 -7.64
C ALA A 126 -6.99 -15.87 -6.17
N CYS A 127 -6.05 -16.34 -5.35
CA CYS A 127 -5.90 -15.93 -3.96
C CYS A 127 -5.16 -14.60 -3.78
N VAL A 128 -4.57 -14.06 -4.86
CA VAL A 128 -3.72 -12.86 -4.79
C VAL A 128 -4.58 -11.59 -4.86
N GLY A 129 -4.58 -10.83 -3.78
CA GLY A 129 -5.25 -9.53 -3.68
C GLY A 129 -4.74 -8.70 -2.51
N THR A 130 -5.28 -7.48 -2.32
CA THR A 130 -4.88 -6.61 -1.19
C THR A 130 -5.14 -7.25 0.16
N HIS A 131 -6.16 -8.11 0.26
CA HIS A 131 -6.42 -8.87 1.48
C HIS A 131 -5.27 -9.81 1.83
N CYS A 132 -4.67 -10.48 0.84
CA CYS A 132 -3.52 -11.36 1.07
C CYS A 132 -2.33 -10.58 1.65
N LEU A 133 -2.08 -9.36 1.16
CA LEU A 133 -1.00 -8.49 1.67
C LEU A 133 -1.28 -8.02 3.11
N SER A 134 -2.51 -7.58 3.38
CA SER A 134 -2.92 -7.12 4.71
C SER A 134 -2.85 -8.24 5.76
N THR A 135 -3.40 -9.41 5.44
CA THR A 135 -3.33 -10.59 6.30
C THR A 135 -1.89 -11.07 6.47
N GLY A 136 -1.14 -11.21 5.38
CA GLY A 136 0.25 -11.66 5.44
C GLY A 136 1.13 -10.76 6.30
N GLY A 137 0.98 -9.44 6.18
CA GLY A 137 1.70 -8.49 7.03
C GLY A 137 1.28 -8.60 8.50
N THR A 138 -0.01 -8.80 8.77
CA THR A 138 -0.51 -8.96 10.15
C THR A 138 0.05 -10.24 10.78
N SER A 139 0.05 -11.36 10.05
CA SER A 139 0.62 -12.63 10.51
C SER A 139 2.12 -12.55 10.72
N ASP A 140 2.86 -11.84 9.84
CA ASP A 140 4.31 -11.62 9.99
C ASP A 140 4.63 -10.79 11.25
N ALA A 141 3.86 -9.74 11.51
CA ALA A 141 3.99 -8.96 12.73
C ALA A 141 3.71 -9.78 14.00
N ALA A 142 2.68 -10.63 13.97
CA ALA A 142 2.38 -11.54 15.07
C ALA A 142 3.50 -12.57 15.28
N HIS A 143 4.05 -13.12 14.19
CA HIS A 143 5.19 -14.04 14.23
C HIS A 143 6.45 -13.39 14.81
N ALA A 144 6.69 -12.10 14.51
CA ALA A 144 7.77 -11.30 15.08
C ALA A 144 7.56 -10.97 16.57
N GLY A 145 6.47 -11.45 17.20
CA GLY A 145 6.18 -11.23 18.61
C GLY A 145 5.68 -9.82 18.92
N VAL A 146 5.20 -9.08 17.92
CA VAL A 146 4.56 -7.77 18.15
C VAL A 146 3.31 -7.99 19.00
N PRO A 147 3.17 -7.31 20.15
CA PRO A 147 1.97 -7.43 20.96
C PRO A 147 0.69 -7.15 20.18
N ASP A 148 -0.34 -7.97 20.39
CA ASP A 148 -1.64 -7.89 19.72
C ASP A 148 -2.21 -6.47 19.65
N HIS A 149 -2.20 -5.75 20.77
CA HIS A 149 -2.74 -4.40 20.83
C HIS A 149 -2.04 -3.40 19.89
N LEU A 150 -0.77 -3.61 19.56
CA LEU A 150 0.00 -2.72 18.68
C LEU A 150 -0.37 -2.94 17.22
N PHE A 151 -0.37 -4.18 16.73
CA PHE A 151 -0.77 -4.42 15.34
C PHE A 151 -2.29 -4.34 15.17
N LEU A 152 -3.12 -4.60 16.19
CA LEU A 152 -4.56 -4.29 16.16
C LEU A 152 -4.81 -2.80 16.01
N ARG A 153 -4.01 -1.95 16.68
CA ARG A 153 -4.04 -0.50 16.49
C ARG A 153 -3.55 -0.11 15.10
N HIS A 154 -2.48 -0.73 14.59
CA HIS A 154 -1.89 -0.45 13.27
C HIS A 154 -2.77 -0.91 12.10
N SER A 155 -3.44 -2.04 12.26
CA SER A 155 -4.37 -2.65 11.30
C SER A 155 -5.81 -2.15 11.48
N HIS A 156 -6.09 -1.50 12.62
CA HIS A 156 -7.39 -1.02 13.08
C HIS A 156 -8.49 -2.10 13.02
N TRP A 157 -8.22 -3.33 13.48
CA TRP A 157 -9.26 -4.36 13.50
C TRP A 157 -10.27 -4.06 14.60
N SER A 158 -11.56 -4.27 14.30
CA SER A 158 -12.66 -3.93 15.22
C SER A 158 -12.77 -4.86 16.42
N SER A 159 -12.15 -6.04 16.37
CA SER A 159 -12.17 -7.02 17.46
C SER A 159 -11.04 -8.04 17.36
N VAL A 160 -10.70 -8.65 18.50
CA VAL A 160 -9.77 -9.79 18.59
C VAL A 160 -10.32 -11.02 17.87
N SER A 161 -11.64 -11.24 17.90
CA SER A 161 -12.26 -12.35 17.16
C SER A 161 -12.14 -12.20 15.64
N ALA A 162 -12.13 -10.97 15.10
CA ALA A 162 -11.80 -10.78 13.70
C ALA A 162 -10.36 -11.24 13.43
N LYS A 163 -9.43 -10.96 14.36
CA LYS A 163 -7.98 -11.29 14.35
C LYS A 163 -7.73 -12.78 14.28
N ASP A 164 -8.31 -13.51 15.22
CA ASP A 164 -8.09 -14.95 15.39
C ASP A 164 -8.60 -15.79 14.20
N GLY A 165 -9.38 -15.21 13.27
CA GLY A 165 -9.78 -15.88 12.03
C GLY A 165 -8.69 -15.93 10.94
N TYR A 166 -7.58 -15.21 11.11
CA TYR A 166 -6.58 -14.99 10.06
C TYR A 166 -5.12 -15.05 10.53
N VAL A 167 -4.86 -14.80 11.81
CA VAL A 167 -3.53 -14.82 12.46
C VAL A 167 -3.41 -16.08 13.29
#